data_AF-A0A9E2VCU0-F1
#
_entry.id   AF-A0A9E2VCU0-F1
#
_cell.length_a   1.000
_cell.length_b   1.000
_cell.length_c   1.000
_cell.angle_alpha   90.00
_cell.angle_beta   90.00
_cell.angle_gamma   90.00
#
_symmetry.space_group_name_H-M   'P 1'
#
loop_
_entity.id
_entity.type
_entity.pdbx_description
1 polymer ?
#
loop_
_entity_poly.entity_id
_entity_poly.type
_entity_poly.pdbx_seq_one_letter_code
_entity_poly.pdbx_strand_id
1 'polypeptide(L)' 'YCQVNDSIGWITDYLGVKPKLKYSGGERGWIGDNPFIFLDTSKINNAGFKSKLNIKEAVIKTLEYLIQNEWVLEKKK' A
#
# COMPACT_ATOMS: atom_id res chain seq x y z
N TYR A 1 6.94 9.30 -2.28
CA TYR A 1 5.51 9.04 -2.03
C TYR A 1 4.99 8.07 -3.09
N CYS A 2 3.75 7.63 -2.97
CA CYS A 2 3.08 6.71 -3.89
C CYS A 2 1.62 7.19 -4.02
N GLN A 3 1.07 7.20 -5.23
CA GLN A 3 -0.36 7.40 -5.44
C GLN A 3 -1.11 6.08 -5.29
N VAL A 4 -2.42 6.16 -5.06
CA VAL A 4 -3.29 4.97 -5.01
C VAL A 4 -3.17 4.16 -6.31
N ASN A 5 -3.16 4.83 -7.47
CA ASN A 5 -3.04 4.17 -8.76
C ASN A 5 -1.69 3.45 -8.97
N ASP A 6 -0.59 3.97 -8.43
CA ASP A 6 0.71 3.29 -8.48
C ASP A 6 0.61 1.94 -7.75
N SER A 7 0.03 1.96 -6.54
CA SER A 7 -0.14 0.75 -5.73
C SER A 7 -1.07 -0.27 -6.37
N ILE A 8 -2.18 0.17 -6.99
CA ILE A 8 -3.08 -0.69 -7.75
C ILE A 8 -2.32 -1.37 -8.90
N GLY A 9 -1.51 -0.60 -9.64
CA GLY A 9 -0.66 -1.13 -10.71
C GLY A 9 0.28 -2.22 -10.20
N TRP A 10 1.04 -1.95 -9.14
CA TRP A 10 1.96 -2.94 -8.57
C TRP A 10 1.26 -4.21 -8.09
N ILE A 11 0.09 -4.08 -7.46
CA ILE A 11 -0.70 -5.22 -6.97
C ILE A 11 -1.22 -6.06 -8.14
N THR A 12 -1.83 -5.42 -9.13
CA THR A 12 -2.43 -6.12 -10.28
C THR A 12 -1.37 -6.76 -11.18
N ASP A 13 -0.22 -6.11 -11.37
CA ASP A 13 0.93 -6.68 -12.08
C ASP A 13 1.48 -7.90 -11.36
N TYR A 14 1.68 -7.82 -10.04
CA TYR A 14 2.18 -8.94 -9.24
C TYR A 14 1.24 -10.15 -9.26
N LEU A 15 -0.07 -9.91 -9.21
CA LEU A 15 -1.09 -10.94 -9.26
C LEU A 15 -1.39 -11.45 -10.69
N GLY A 16 -0.84 -10.81 -11.73
CA GLY A 16 -1.07 -11.19 -13.12
C GLY A 16 -2.51 -10.95 -13.61
N VAL A 17 -3.23 -9.99 -13.02
CA VAL A 17 -4.64 -9.70 -13.33
C VAL A 17 -4.82 -8.31 -13.95
N LYS A 18 -5.89 -8.12 -14.72
CA LYS A 18 -6.23 -6.83 -15.37
C LYS A 18 -7.67 -6.40 -15.07
N PRO A 19 -7.98 -5.99 -13.83
CA PRO A 19 -9.33 -5.61 -13.46
C PRO A 19 -9.73 -4.27 -14.09
N LYS A 20 -11.03 -4.08 -14.32
CA LYS A 20 -11.59 -2.76 -14.64
C LYS A 20 -11.67 -1.93 -13.36
N LEU A 21 -10.93 -0.83 -13.30
CA LEU A 21 -10.99 0.08 -12.16
C LEU A 21 -12.27 0.92 -12.20
N LYS A 22 -12.96 0.98 -11.05
CA LYS A 22 -14.13 1.84 -10.83
C LYS A 22 -13.88 2.64 -9.56
N TYR A 23 -13.98 3.96 -9.68
CA TYR A 23 -13.79 4.87 -8.55
C TYR A 23 -15.14 5.42 -8.12
N SER A 24 -15.35 5.58 -6.82
CA SER A 24 -16.55 6.24 -6.27
C SER A 24 -16.62 7.74 -6.63
N GLY A 25 -15.52 8.31 -7.12
CA GLY A 25 -15.36 9.75 -7.27
C GLY A 25 -14.98 10.44 -5.95
N GLY A 26 -14.60 11.71 -6.06
CA GLY A 26 -14.12 12.50 -4.93
C GLY A 26 -12.60 12.44 -4.74
N GLU A 27 -12.10 13.34 -3.89
CA GLU A 27 -10.66 13.48 -3.59
C GLU A 27 -10.18 12.55 -2.46
N ARG A 28 -11.11 11.93 -1.73
CA ARG A 28 -10.88 11.19 -0.47
C ARG A 28 -11.76 9.95 -0.40
N GLY A 29 -11.31 8.93 0.33
CA GLY A 29 -12.07 7.69 0.54
C GLY A 29 -13.24 7.82 1.52
N TRP A 30 -13.10 8.66 2.55
CA TRP A 30 -14.12 8.89 3.59
C TRP A 30 -13.87 10.23 4.32
N ILE A 31 -14.82 10.64 5.18
CA ILE A 31 -14.70 11.86 5.99
C ILE A 31 -13.52 11.72 6.94
N GLY A 32 -12.54 12.63 6.85
CA GLY A 32 -11.34 12.63 7.68
C GLY A 32 -10.11 11.97 7.03
N ASP A 33 -10.26 11.34 5.87
CA ASP A 33 -9.14 10.88 5.06
C ASP A 33 -8.32 12.06 4.53
N ASN A 34 -6.98 11.96 4.54
CA ASN A 34 -6.10 13.01 4.04
C ASN A 34 -5.59 12.60 2.65
N PRO A 35 -5.88 13.38 1.58
CA PRO A 35 -5.51 13.01 0.22
C PRO A 35 -4.00 12.86 0.01
N PHE A 36 -3.18 13.42 0.90
CA PHE A 36 -1.74 13.29 0.81
C PHE A 36 -1.06 13.24 2.18
N ILE A 37 -0.32 12.17 2.41
CA ILE A 37 0.57 12.02 3.56
C ILE A 37 1.97 11.67 3.05
N PHE A 38 2.93 12.53 3.38
CA PHE A 38 4.34 12.24 3.18
C PHE A 38 5.13 12.86 4.33
N LEU A 39 5.60 12.00 5.24
CA LEU A 39 6.23 12.43 6.49
C LEU A 39 7.69 12.77 6.25
N ASP A 40 8.16 13.85 6.89
CA ASP A 40 9.60 14.07 7.05
C ASP A 40 10.16 13.07 8.08
N THR A 41 11.02 12.17 7.61
CA THR A 41 11.68 11.16 8.44
C THR A 41 13.13 11.51 8.77
N SER A 42 13.56 12.76 8.58
CA SER A 42 14.93 13.22 8.84
C SER A 42 15.41 12.88 10.25
N LYS A 43 14.60 13.15 11.27
CA LYS A 43 14.94 12.90 12.68
C LYS A 43 15.26 11.43 12.99
N ILE A 44 14.41 10.50 12.53
CA ILE A 44 14.63 9.08 12.81
C ILE A 44 15.78 8.51 11.98
N ASN A 45 15.97 8.99 10.75
CA ASN A 45 17.11 8.63 9.92
C ASN A 45 18.44 9.09 10.54
N ASN A 46 18.47 10.29 11.12
CA ASN A 46 19.63 10.82 11.84
C ASN A 46 19.94 10.03 13.12
N ALA A 47 18.94 9.39 13.72
CA ALA A 47 19.11 8.47 14.85
C ALA A 47 19.63 7.08 14.45
N GLY A 48 19.95 6.87 13.16
CA GLY A 48 20.54 5.63 12.65
C GLY A 48 19.53 4.63 12.08
N PHE A 49 18.22 4.93 12.12
CA PHE A 49 17.24 4.11 11.42
C PHE A 49 17.42 4.23 9.91
N LYS A 50 17.27 3.11 9.20
CA LYS A 50 17.22 3.09 7.74
C LYS A 50 16.11 2.14 7.30
N SER A 51 15.21 2.63 6.45
CA SER A 51 14.23 1.75 5.82
C SER A 51 14.95 0.71 4.97
N LYS A 52 14.62 -0.56 5.16
CA LYS A 52 15.18 -1.66 4.37
C LYS A 52 14.47 -1.84 3.03
N LEU A 53 13.25 -1.30 2.91
CA LEU A 53 12.39 -1.43 1.75
C LEU A 53 11.89 -0.06 1.31
N ASN A 54 11.74 0.14 0.01
CA ASN A 54 10.92 1.23 -0.52
C ASN A 54 9.42 0.86 -0.47
N ILE A 55 8.56 1.82 -0.81
CA ILE A 55 7.10 1.64 -0.72
C ILE A 55 6.62 0.46 -1.60
N LYS A 56 7.12 0.36 -2.84
CA LYS A 56 6.75 -0.73 -3.77
C LYS A 56 7.16 -2.08 -3.19
N GLU A 57 8.40 -2.20 -2.74
CA GLU A 57 8.91 -3.45 -2.14
C GLU A 57 8.10 -3.86 -0.90
N ALA A 58 7.73 -2.90 -0.05
CA ALA A 58 6.87 -3.16 1.12
C ALA A 58 5.47 -3.65 0.72
N VAL A 59 4.87 -3.07 -0.32
CA VAL A 59 3.59 -3.53 -0.88
C VAL A 59 3.71 -4.96 -1.39
N ILE A 60 4.72 -5.26 -2.22
CA ILE A 60 4.93 -6.61 -2.77
C ILE A 60 5.16 -7.64 -1.66
N LYS A 61 6.02 -7.31 -0.68
CA LYS A 61 6.27 -8.20 0.46
C LYS A 61 5.02 -8.46 1.30
N THR A 62 4.11 -7.49 1.37
CA THR A 62 2.81 -7.67 2.02
C THR A 62 1.93 -8.62 1.21
N LEU A 63 1.90 -8.52 -0.12
CA LEU A 63 1.17 -9.46 -0.98
C LEU A 63 1.71 -10.89 -0.82
N GLU A 64 3.03 -11.07 -0.85
CA GLU A 64 3.68 -12.36 -0.61
C GLU A 64 3.22 -12.98 0.71
N TYR A 65 3.22 -12.19 1.78
CA TYR A 65 2.76 -12.62 3.10
C TYR A 65 1.29 -13.05 3.06
N LEU A 66 0.40 -12.24 2.47
CA LEU A 66 -1.03 -12.54 2.41
C LEU A 66 -1.32 -13.82 1.60
N ILE A 67 -0.63 -14.03 0.48
CA ILE A 67 -0.79 -15.23 -0.35
C ILE A 67 -0.31 -16.48 0.39
N GLN A 68 0.80 -16.37 1.15
CA GLN A 68 1.31 -17.48 1.94
C GLN A 68 0.49 -17.75 3.21
N ASN A 69 -0.40 -16.84 3.59
CA ASN A 69 -1.14 -16.86 4.85
C ASN A 69 -2.62 -16.51 4.62
N GLU A 70 -3.31 -17.25 3.75
CA GLU A 70 -4.71 -16.97 3.39
C GLU A 70 -5.64 -16.92 4.61
N TRP A 71 -5.31 -17.63 5.70
CA TRP A 71 -6.03 -17.58 6.98
C TRP A 71 -6.19 -16.15 7.54
N VAL A 72 -5.30 -15.21 7.20
CA VAL A 72 -5.38 -13.79 7.60
C VAL A 72 -6.60 -13.11 7.00
N LEU A 73 -7.03 -13.55 5.81
CA LEU A 73 -8.17 -12.98 5.08
C LEU A 73 -9.51 -13.59 5.53
N GLU A 74 -9.48 -14.64 6.34
CA GLU A 74 -10.68 -15.26 6.86
C GLU A 74 -11.44 -14.29 7.77
N LYS A 75 -12.73 -14.15 7.53
CA LYS A 75 -13.60 -13.31 8.34
C LYS A 75 -13.78 -13.96 9.71
N LYS A 76 -13.26 -13.33 10.75
CA LYS A 76 -13.56 -13.75 12.13
C LYS A 76 -15.06 -13.56 12.41
N LYS A 77 -15.69 -14.61 12.93
CA LYS A 77 -17.09 -14.63 13.36
C LYS A 77 -17.30 -13.73 14.56
#